data_AF-A0A7C4DF37-F1
#
_entry.id   AF-A0A7C4DF37-F1
#
_cell.length_a   1.000
_cell.length_b   1.000
_cell.length_c   1.000
_cell.angle_alpha   90.00
_cell.angle_beta   90.00
_cell.angle_gamma   90.00
#
_symmetry.space_group_name_H-M   'P 1'
#
loop_
_entity.id
_entity.type
_entity.pdbx_description
1 polymer ?
#
loop_
_entity_poly.entity_id
_entity_poly.type
_entity_poly.pdbx_seq_one_letter_code
_entity_poly.pdbx_strand_id
1 'polypeptide(L)'
;FEDLRGRWIERYADHPYVEGWIDGIRVDVVPCYRAEPGKWLTAVDRTPYHTEYIKSRLSGEALDQVRLLKKFTKGIGVYGADIKTGGFSGYLCELLIVNYGDFIKTLEAASKWGRRTIIDIGGYYRGRLGEAKKKFQHPLVLVDPVDSNRNVAAAVRLETLCNFIMASKCFLRKPLRVFFDPPKPVKLTEESLKRRLESRGLDLVAVSFGAVEAVPDVLWGQLYRTLDSLRALLENWGFKVYRAKAWTDEHGLTVLLFELESSILSRLKLHMGPPVFSEEFWNFLSKHLGKRAASTGPWIEGDRLFVEVERRFRDVKDLLEYFLKVDGGISVGVRGKVAEAIGRGFKVLKNTELWNTMSVNADFNLFISEFLDGLPIWLKVWLEEAEANFDEARDVKAR
;
A
#
# COMPACT_ATOMS: atom_id res chain seq x y z
N PHE A 1 27.71 10.77 22.98
CA PHE A 1 28.11 10.86 21.56
C PHE A 1 29.35 11.72 21.39
N GLU A 2 29.37 12.93 21.94
CA GLU A 2 30.52 13.86 21.84
C GLU A 2 31.84 13.28 22.35
N ASP A 3 31.83 12.62 23.52
CA ASP A 3 33.01 11.92 24.06
C ASP A 3 33.53 10.78 23.16
N LEU A 4 32.67 10.24 22.31
CA LEU A 4 33.00 9.17 21.35
C LEU A 4 33.25 9.72 19.95
N ARG A 5 33.43 11.05 19.80
CA ARG A 5 33.56 11.76 18.51
C ARG A 5 32.41 11.47 17.54
N GLY A 6 31.26 11.10 18.07
CA GLY A 6 30.07 10.76 17.29
C GLY A 6 29.23 11.99 16.96
N ARG A 7 28.54 11.93 15.82
CA ARG A 7 27.52 12.92 15.44
C ARG A 7 26.15 12.39 15.88
N TRP A 8 25.23 13.28 16.23
CA TRP A 8 23.89 12.88 16.65
C TRP A 8 22.83 13.87 16.14
N ILE A 9 21.60 13.39 16.09
CA ILE A 9 20.41 14.17 15.74
C ILE A 9 19.24 13.70 16.60
N GLU A 10 18.44 14.65 17.08
CA GLU A 10 17.15 14.34 17.71
C GLU A 10 16.15 13.86 16.65
N ARG A 11 15.48 12.76 16.97
CA ARG A 11 14.43 12.16 16.15
C ARG A 11 13.16 12.03 16.96
N TYR A 12 12.04 12.03 16.24
CA TYR A 12 10.71 11.95 16.83
C TYR A 12 9.94 10.81 16.15
N ALA A 13 9.53 9.83 16.96
CA ALA A 13 8.51 8.84 16.61
C ALA A 13 7.32 9.02 17.59
N ASP A 14 6.78 7.95 18.18
CA ASP A 14 5.83 8.07 19.30
C ASP A 14 6.47 8.73 20.55
N HIS A 15 7.81 8.65 20.66
CA HIS A 15 8.61 9.29 21.69
C HIS A 15 9.89 9.89 21.08
N PRO A 16 10.45 10.97 21.67
CA PRO A 16 11.74 11.50 21.27
C PRO A 16 12.86 10.47 21.53
N TYR A 17 13.80 10.36 20.59
CA TYR A 17 15.01 9.56 20.74
C TYR A 17 16.20 10.23 20.06
N VAL A 18 17.41 9.78 20.40
CA VAL A 18 18.64 10.29 19.78
C VAL A 18 19.18 9.24 18.82
N GLU A 19 19.26 9.58 17.54
CA GLU A 19 19.97 8.80 16.54
C GLU A 19 21.38 9.39 16.39
N GLY A 20 22.41 8.56 16.41
CA GLY A 20 23.77 9.02 16.22
C GLY A 20 24.66 8.01 15.52
N TRP A 21 25.89 8.44 15.23
CA TRP A 21 26.90 7.63 14.54
C TRP A 21 28.19 7.64 15.33
N ILE A 22 28.70 6.45 15.66
CA ILE A 22 29.98 6.23 16.34
C ILE A 22 30.78 5.27 15.46
N ASP A 23 31.96 5.67 15.01
CA ASP A 23 32.82 4.89 14.09
C ASP A 23 32.08 4.34 12.84
N GLY A 24 31.16 5.14 12.30
CA GLY A 24 30.34 4.78 11.15
C GLY A 24 29.16 3.83 11.46
N ILE A 25 29.04 3.37 12.70
CA ILE A 25 27.91 2.55 13.18
C ILE A 25 26.79 3.47 13.64
N ARG A 26 25.59 3.25 13.10
CA ARG A 26 24.39 3.95 13.55
C ARG A 26 23.89 3.38 14.87
N VAL A 27 23.62 4.25 15.83
CA VAL A 27 23.20 3.93 17.20
C VAL A 27 21.96 4.76 17.55
N ASP A 28 20.89 4.09 17.97
CA ASP A 28 19.69 4.72 18.49
C ASP A 28 19.67 4.61 20.02
N VAL A 29 19.61 5.76 20.71
CA VAL A 29 19.46 5.85 22.16
C VAL A 29 18.03 6.24 22.46
N VAL A 30 17.27 5.27 22.95
CA VAL A 30 15.83 5.41 23.22
C VAL A 30 15.61 5.39 24.74
N PRO A 31 15.20 6.51 25.37
CA PRO A 31 14.87 6.51 26.78
C PRO A 31 13.58 5.72 27.03
N CYS A 32 13.54 4.95 28.11
CA CYS A 32 12.35 4.23 28.55
C CYS A 32 12.26 4.22 30.08
N TYR A 33 11.05 3.99 30.59
CA TYR A 33 10.85 3.81 32.02
C TYR A 33 11.21 2.38 32.43
N ARG A 34 11.70 2.24 33.66
CA ARG A 34 11.82 0.94 34.32
C ARG A 34 10.45 0.48 34.84
N ALA A 35 9.55 0.17 33.91
CA ALA A 35 8.20 -0.30 34.22
C ALA A 35 8.19 -1.79 34.59
N GLU A 36 7.29 -2.18 35.49
CA GLU A 36 6.98 -3.59 35.76
C GLU A 36 6.18 -4.21 34.61
N PRO A 37 6.28 -5.54 34.36
CA PRO A 37 5.47 -6.21 33.36
C PRO A 37 3.97 -5.92 33.50
N GLY A 38 3.36 -5.42 32.42
CA GLY A 38 1.95 -5.07 32.37
C GLY A 38 1.60 -3.65 32.88
N LYS A 39 2.57 -2.92 33.45
CA LYS A 39 2.41 -1.52 33.87
C LYS A 39 3.16 -0.55 32.95
N TRP A 40 3.02 -0.75 31.65
CA TRP A 40 3.68 0.04 30.60
C TRP A 40 3.15 1.48 30.60
N LEU A 41 4.04 2.47 30.61
CA LEU A 41 3.67 3.89 30.44
C LEU A 41 3.77 4.29 28.97
N THR A 42 4.74 3.72 28.27
CA THR A 42 5.04 4.00 26.88
C THR A 42 5.19 2.70 26.08
N ALA A 43 5.20 2.82 24.76
CA ALA A 43 5.43 1.65 23.91
C ALA A 43 6.84 1.08 24.08
N VAL A 44 7.83 1.93 24.37
CA VAL A 44 9.26 1.59 24.44
C VAL A 44 9.65 0.88 25.73
N ASP A 45 8.86 1.01 26.81
CA ASP A 45 9.07 0.32 28.09
C ASP A 45 9.03 -1.22 27.95
N ARG A 46 8.38 -1.73 26.89
CA ARG A 46 8.29 -3.16 26.59
C ARG A 46 9.56 -3.71 25.93
N THR A 47 10.37 -2.86 25.30
CA THR A 47 11.51 -3.28 24.46
C THR A 47 12.56 -4.10 25.22
N PRO A 48 12.94 -3.77 26.48
CA PRO A 48 13.83 -4.62 27.26
C PRO A 48 13.27 -6.04 27.44
N TYR A 49 11.99 -6.15 27.79
CA TYR A 49 11.31 -7.44 27.99
C TYR A 49 11.16 -8.24 26.70
N HIS A 50 10.90 -7.60 25.55
CA HIS A 50 10.95 -8.28 24.26
C HIS A 50 12.35 -8.86 23.99
N THR A 51 13.40 -8.10 24.31
CA THR A 51 14.79 -8.52 24.10
C THR A 51 15.13 -9.73 24.97
N GLU A 52 14.76 -9.70 26.26
CA GLU A 52 14.92 -10.83 27.17
C GLU A 52 14.14 -12.05 26.69
N TYR A 53 12.88 -11.87 26.29
CA TYR A 53 12.04 -12.95 25.77
C TYR A 53 12.69 -13.64 24.56
N ILE A 54 13.20 -12.87 23.61
CA ILE A 54 13.85 -13.41 22.41
C ILE A 54 15.17 -14.11 22.75
N LYS A 55 16.04 -13.48 23.56
CA LYS A 55 17.32 -14.07 23.96
C LYS A 55 17.16 -15.40 24.70
N SER A 56 16.07 -15.56 25.46
CA SER A 56 15.77 -16.82 26.17
C SER A 56 15.34 -17.98 25.26
N ARG A 57 14.97 -17.70 24.00
CA ARG A 57 14.32 -18.68 23.09
C ARG A 57 15.04 -18.89 21.77
N LEU A 58 15.79 -17.88 21.30
CA LEU A 58 16.51 -17.93 20.04
C LEU A 58 18.02 -17.92 20.29
N SER A 59 18.69 -18.98 19.88
CA SER A 59 20.15 -19.13 19.93
C SER A 59 20.65 -19.98 18.76
N GLY A 60 21.93 -19.84 18.41
CA GLY A 60 22.55 -20.66 17.36
C GLY A 60 21.82 -20.56 16.01
N GLU A 61 21.58 -21.71 15.38
CA GLU A 61 20.97 -21.83 14.05
C GLU A 61 19.58 -21.18 13.93
N ALA A 62 18.82 -21.07 15.03
CA ALA A 62 17.52 -20.40 15.00
C ALA A 62 17.64 -18.91 14.63
N LEU A 63 18.77 -18.26 14.94
CA LEU A 63 19.05 -16.89 14.52
C LEU A 63 19.25 -16.79 13.00
N ASP A 64 19.80 -17.83 12.36
CA ASP A 64 19.95 -17.89 10.91
C ASP A 64 18.60 -18.09 10.22
N GLN A 65 17.71 -18.87 10.81
CA GLN A 65 16.31 -18.99 10.34
C GLN A 65 15.58 -17.64 10.38
N VAL A 66 15.79 -16.84 11.43
CA VAL A 66 15.27 -15.46 11.49
C VAL A 66 15.87 -14.59 10.39
N ARG A 67 17.18 -14.64 10.16
CA ARG A 67 17.84 -13.89 9.08
C ARG A 67 17.28 -14.27 7.72
N LEU A 68 17.05 -15.56 7.48
CA LEU A 68 16.45 -16.08 6.25
C LEU A 68 15.03 -15.54 6.05
N LEU A 69 14.18 -15.58 7.08
CA LEU A 69 12.83 -15.01 7.03
C LEU A 69 12.83 -13.49 6.81
N LYS A 70 13.71 -12.76 7.50
CA LYS A 70 13.90 -11.31 7.28
C LYS A 70 14.37 -11.02 5.85
N LYS A 71 15.27 -11.84 5.30
CA LYS A 71 15.74 -11.68 3.92
C LYS A 71 14.65 -12.00 2.90
N PHE A 72 13.86 -13.04 3.14
CA PHE A 72 12.70 -13.40 2.31
C PHE A 72 11.67 -12.26 2.29
N THR A 73 11.26 -11.77 3.46
CA THR A 73 10.32 -10.65 3.57
C THR A 73 10.84 -9.37 2.90
N LYS A 74 12.15 -9.10 2.96
CA LYS A 74 12.79 -8.01 2.19
C LYS A 74 12.71 -8.25 0.69
N GLY A 75 13.07 -9.45 0.23
CA GLY A 75 13.08 -9.80 -1.20
C GLY A 75 11.71 -9.72 -1.84
N ILE A 76 10.64 -10.07 -1.11
CA ILE A 76 9.27 -9.96 -1.64
C ILE A 76 8.61 -8.58 -1.38
N GLY A 77 9.33 -7.64 -0.79
CA GLY A 77 8.88 -6.25 -0.58
C GLY A 77 7.90 -6.05 0.58
N VAL A 78 7.93 -6.90 1.61
CA VAL A 78 6.99 -6.85 2.75
C VAL A 78 7.66 -6.62 4.11
N TYR A 79 8.96 -6.36 4.15
CA TYR A 79 9.70 -6.13 5.40
C TYR A 79 9.67 -4.66 5.83
N GLY A 80 9.23 -4.39 7.04
CA GLY A 80 9.08 -3.04 7.59
C GLY A 80 7.68 -2.84 8.17
N ALA A 81 7.60 -2.29 9.39
CA ALA A 81 6.34 -1.97 10.06
C ALA A 81 6.01 -0.47 10.03
N ASP A 82 6.81 0.31 9.30
CA ASP A 82 6.52 1.70 8.94
C ASP A 82 5.26 1.81 8.09
N ILE A 83 4.68 3.01 8.01
CA ILE A 83 3.39 3.20 7.32
C ILE A 83 3.51 2.96 5.81
N LYS A 84 4.67 3.25 5.20
CA LYS A 84 4.93 3.03 3.76
C LYS A 84 4.82 1.56 3.40
N THR A 85 5.48 0.70 4.18
CA THR A 85 5.46 -0.74 3.93
C THR A 85 4.18 -1.39 4.45
N GLY A 86 3.80 -1.08 5.70
CA GLY A 86 2.69 -1.71 6.41
C GLY A 86 2.83 -3.24 6.41
N GLY A 87 3.99 -3.73 6.84
CA GLY A 87 4.40 -5.13 6.73
C GLY A 87 5.05 -5.71 7.97
N PHE A 88 5.99 -6.62 7.77
CA PHE A 88 6.54 -7.48 8.80
C PHE A 88 7.71 -6.81 9.53
N SER A 89 7.55 -6.57 10.84
CA SER A 89 8.63 -6.06 11.69
C SER A 89 9.69 -7.13 11.96
N GLY A 90 10.89 -6.70 12.36
CA GLY A 90 11.95 -7.62 12.76
C GLY A 90 11.53 -8.52 13.92
N TYR A 91 10.83 -7.96 14.91
CA TYR A 91 10.30 -8.69 16.06
C TYR A 91 9.19 -9.67 15.66
N LEU A 92 8.32 -9.31 14.72
CA LEU A 92 7.32 -10.23 14.17
C LEU A 92 8.00 -11.45 13.53
N CYS A 93 9.04 -11.25 12.72
CA CYS A 93 9.80 -12.35 12.12
C CYS A 93 10.43 -13.26 13.17
N GLU A 94 11.01 -12.69 14.24
CA GLU A 94 11.57 -13.47 15.35
C GLU A 94 10.51 -14.32 16.03
N LEU A 95 9.35 -13.75 16.35
CA LEU A 95 8.25 -14.47 16.99
C LEU A 95 7.63 -15.56 16.11
N LEU A 96 7.58 -15.36 14.79
CA LEU A 96 7.14 -16.41 13.86
C LEU A 96 8.08 -17.62 13.90
N ILE A 97 9.40 -17.39 13.92
CA ILE A 97 10.38 -18.47 14.09
C ILE A 97 10.27 -19.12 15.47
N VAL A 98 10.08 -18.34 16.55
CA VAL A 98 9.82 -18.91 17.88
C VAL A 98 8.58 -19.82 17.86
N ASN A 99 7.52 -19.44 17.16
CA ASN A 99 6.26 -20.17 17.13
C ASN A 99 6.32 -21.44 16.25
N TYR A 100 6.90 -21.34 15.05
CA TYR A 100 6.88 -22.44 14.07
C TYR A 100 8.19 -23.23 14.02
N GLY A 101 9.25 -22.76 14.67
CA GLY A 101 10.56 -23.40 14.80
C GLY A 101 11.59 -22.93 13.77
N ASP A 102 11.23 -22.92 12.49
CA ASP A 102 12.16 -22.60 11.40
C ASP A 102 11.48 -21.86 10.23
N PHE A 103 12.28 -21.44 9.25
CA PHE A 103 11.82 -20.69 8.09
C PHE A 103 10.81 -21.49 7.25
N ILE A 104 11.09 -22.77 6.97
CA ILE A 104 10.24 -23.59 6.10
C ILE A 104 8.88 -23.83 6.76
N LYS A 105 8.84 -24.24 8.03
CA LYS A 105 7.58 -24.42 8.78
C LYS A 105 6.77 -23.14 8.89
N THR A 106 7.46 -21.99 9.00
CA THR A 106 6.79 -20.68 8.96
C THR A 106 6.07 -20.47 7.63
N LEU A 107 6.73 -20.75 6.50
CA LEU A 107 6.11 -20.62 5.19
C LEU A 107 4.98 -21.64 4.97
N GLU A 108 5.15 -22.89 5.44
CA GLU A 108 4.12 -23.93 5.36
C GLU A 108 2.85 -23.51 6.11
N ALA A 109 3.00 -22.97 7.32
CA ALA A 109 1.88 -22.42 8.08
C ALA A 109 1.27 -21.21 7.37
N ALA A 110 2.12 -20.27 6.90
CA ALA A 110 1.67 -19.06 6.22
C ALA A 110 0.91 -19.33 4.93
N SER A 111 1.30 -20.37 4.17
CA SER A 111 0.61 -20.78 2.94
C SER A 111 -0.87 -21.16 3.17
N LYS A 112 -1.23 -21.48 4.42
CA LYS A 112 -2.58 -21.89 4.86
C LYS A 112 -3.31 -20.78 5.63
N TRP A 113 -2.67 -19.63 5.87
CA TRP A 113 -3.31 -18.52 6.56
C TRP A 113 -4.52 -18.00 5.77
N GLY A 114 -5.57 -17.63 6.50
CA GLY A 114 -6.76 -17.00 5.94
C GLY A 114 -6.69 -15.48 6.00
N ARG A 115 -7.76 -14.83 5.53
CA ARG A 115 -7.92 -13.36 5.57
C ARG A 115 -7.80 -12.78 6.98
N ARG A 116 -8.09 -13.60 8.01
CA ARG A 116 -7.86 -13.32 9.42
C ARG A 116 -7.18 -14.51 10.08
N THR A 117 -5.97 -14.30 10.59
CA THR A 117 -5.18 -15.32 11.28
C THR A 117 -4.77 -14.83 12.66
N ILE A 118 -4.91 -15.68 13.69
CA ILE A 118 -4.51 -15.37 15.06
C ILE A 118 -3.49 -16.39 15.53
N ILE A 119 -2.36 -15.90 16.03
CA ILE A 119 -1.26 -16.65 16.60
C ILE A 119 -1.10 -16.17 18.05
N ASP A 120 -1.35 -17.05 19.00
CA ASP A 120 -1.28 -16.76 20.43
C ASP A 120 -0.16 -17.57 21.08
N ILE A 121 1.07 -17.07 20.95
CA ILE A 121 2.28 -17.76 21.40
C ILE A 121 2.27 -17.96 22.92
N GLY A 122 1.77 -16.97 23.67
CA GLY A 122 1.66 -17.00 25.13
C GLY A 122 0.48 -17.82 25.65
N GLY A 123 -0.47 -18.19 24.78
CA GLY A 123 -1.67 -18.94 25.16
C GLY A 123 -2.68 -18.15 26.01
N TYR A 124 -2.63 -16.81 26.00
CA TYR A 124 -3.48 -15.94 26.81
C TYR A 124 -4.99 -16.09 26.50
N TYR A 125 -5.30 -16.43 25.25
CA TYR A 125 -6.66 -16.58 24.72
C TYR A 125 -7.00 -18.03 24.39
N ARG A 126 -6.27 -19.00 24.95
CA ARG A 126 -6.63 -20.43 24.83
C ARG A 126 -8.07 -20.65 25.30
N GLY A 127 -8.89 -21.29 24.47
CA GLY A 127 -10.33 -21.47 24.71
C GLY A 127 -11.20 -20.21 24.53
N ARG A 128 -10.59 -19.05 24.24
CA ARG A 128 -11.24 -17.72 24.15
C ARG A 128 -10.83 -16.92 22.91
N LEU A 129 -10.48 -17.59 21.81
CA LEU A 129 -10.05 -16.93 20.57
C LEU A 129 -11.10 -15.95 20.00
N GLY A 130 -12.38 -16.13 20.34
CA GLY A 130 -13.43 -15.16 20.00
C GLY A 130 -13.21 -13.77 20.61
N GLU A 131 -12.64 -13.69 21.82
CA GLU A 131 -12.29 -12.42 22.46
C GLU A 131 -11.15 -11.73 21.73
N ALA A 132 -10.09 -12.47 21.38
CA ALA A 132 -8.99 -11.95 20.57
C ALA A 132 -9.47 -11.43 19.21
N LYS A 133 -10.40 -12.14 18.55
CA LYS A 133 -11.02 -11.71 17.28
C LYS A 133 -11.80 -10.41 17.41
N LYS A 134 -12.49 -10.19 18.54
CA LYS A 134 -13.25 -8.95 18.80
C LYS A 134 -12.31 -7.80 19.12
N LYS A 135 -11.27 -8.07 19.90
CA LYS A 135 -10.28 -7.08 20.34
C LYS A 135 -9.39 -6.58 19.21
N PHE A 136 -8.89 -7.48 18.37
CA PHE A 136 -7.95 -7.14 17.30
C PHE A 136 -8.62 -7.26 15.93
N GLN A 137 -8.90 -6.12 15.30
CA GLN A 137 -9.51 -6.04 13.96
C GLN A 137 -8.47 -6.01 12.83
N HIS A 138 -7.37 -6.76 12.98
CA HIS A 138 -6.25 -6.80 12.02
C HIS A 138 -6.27 -8.10 11.21
N PRO A 139 -5.72 -8.12 9.99
CA PRO A 139 -5.70 -9.33 9.15
C PRO A 139 -4.77 -10.41 9.70
N LEU A 140 -3.66 -10.01 10.32
CA LEU A 140 -2.79 -10.89 11.09
C LEU A 140 -2.76 -10.39 12.54
N VAL A 141 -2.99 -11.31 13.47
CA VAL A 141 -2.85 -11.08 14.89
C VAL A 141 -1.79 -12.03 15.42
N LEU A 142 -0.69 -11.49 15.93
CA LEU A 142 0.26 -12.23 16.75
C LEU A 142 0.23 -11.58 18.12
N VAL A 143 -0.38 -12.27 19.09
CA VAL A 143 -0.50 -11.78 20.47
C VAL A 143 0.89 -11.72 21.07
N ASP A 144 1.29 -10.54 21.52
CA ASP A 144 2.62 -10.32 22.07
C ASP A 144 2.81 -11.20 23.32
N PRO A 145 3.86 -12.02 23.39
CA PRO A 145 4.09 -12.89 24.54
C PRO A 145 4.55 -12.13 25.80
N VAL A 146 4.82 -10.82 25.69
CA VAL A 146 5.12 -9.93 26.81
C VAL A 146 3.91 -9.08 27.20
N ASP A 147 2.93 -8.93 26.32
CA ASP A 147 1.74 -8.09 26.53
C ASP A 147 0.51 -8.64 25.78
N SER A 148 -0.35 -9.36 26.48
CA SER A 148 -1.60 -9.93 25.92
C SER A 148 -2.56 -8.90 25.31
N ASN A 149 -2.37 -7.60 25.58
CA ASN A 149 -3.17 -6.52 25.01
C ASN A 149 -2.63 -5.98 23.68
N ARG A 150 -1.47 -6.47 23.23
CA ARG A 150 -0.80 -5.98 22.04
C ARG A 150 -0.83 -7.00 20.90
N ASN A 151 -1.12 -6.51 19.70
CA ASN A 151 -0.88 -7.24 18.45
C ASN A 151 0.47 -6.81 17.86
N VAL A 152 1.43 -7.73 17.78
CA VAL A 152 2.76 -7.48 17.17
C VAL A 152 2.65 -7.20 15.66
N ALA A 153 1.63 -7.75 15.00
CA ALA A 153 1.37 -7.61 13.58
C ALA A 153 0.39 -6.47 13.24
N ALA A 154 0.18 -5.50 14.15
CA ALA A 154 -0.79 -4.41 13.93
C ALA A 154 -0.52 -3.57 12.66
N ALA A 155 0.75 -3.42 12.27
CA ALA A 155 1.14 -2.70 11.07
C ALA A 155 0.89 -3.49 9.77
N VAL A 156 0.71 -4.81 9.83
CA VAL A 156 0.58 -5.67 8.64
C VAL A 156 -0.75 -5.41 7.95
N ARG A 157 -0.70 -4.82 6.75
CA ARG A 157 -1.87 -4.61 5.89
C ARG A 157 -2.30 -5.90 5.22
N LEU A 158 -3.55 -5.96 4.79
CA LEU A 158 -4.10 -7.14 4.12
C LEU A 158 -3.37 -7.46 2.81
N GLU A 159 -3.06 -6.45 1.99
CA GLU A 159 -2.29 -6.62 0.75
C GLU A 159 -0.92 -7.26 1.04
N THR A 160 -0.21 -6.75 2.04
CA THR A 160 1.10 -7.25 2.48
C THR A 160 1.04 -8.68 3.01
N LEU A 161 0.01 -9.01 3.80
CA LEU A 161 -0.25 -10.38 4.26
C LEU A 161 -0.50 -11.32 3.07
N CYS A 162 -1.37 -10.93 2.15
CA CYS A 162 -1.68 -11.74 0.96
C CYS A 162 -0.45 -11.95 0.07
N ASN A 163 0.39 -10.94 -0.08
CA ASN A 163 1.66 -11.04 -0.81
C ASN A 163 2.61 -12.05 -0.15
N PHE A 164 2.72 -12.02 1.18
CA PHE A 164 3.51 -13.01 1.94
C PHE A 164 2.94 -14.44 1.80
N ILE A 165 1.61 -14.61 1.87
CA ILE A 165 0.95 -15.92 1.67
C ILE A 165 1.24 -16.44 0.25
N MET A 166 1.09 -15.59 -0.77
CA MET A 166 1.35 -15.94 -2.16
C MET A 166 2.81 -16.35 -2.37
N ALA A 167 3.75 -15.54 -1.89
CA ALA A 167 5.17 -15.87 -1.97
C ALA A 167 5.50 -17.17 -1.23
N SER A 168 4.90 -17.43 -0.07
CA SER A 168 5.08 -18.68 0.68
C SER A 168 4.63 -19.89 -0.16
N LYS A 169 3.46 -19.81 -0.83
CA LYS A 169 2.96 -20.86 -1.72
C LYS A 169 3.91 -21.10 -2.90
N CYS A 170 4.36 -20.03 -3.56
CA CYS A 170 5.27 -20.14 -4.71
C CYS A 170 6.64 -20.70 -4.30
N PHE A 171 7.19 -20.24 -3.18
CA PHE A 171 8.48 -20.72 -2.66
C PHE A 171 8.43 -22.21 -2.31
N LEU A 172 7.40 -22.66 -1.59
CA LEU A 172 7.23 -24.07 -1.24
C LEU A 172 7.05 -24.97 -2.47
N ARG A 173 6.49 -24.43 -3.56
CA ARG A 173 6.34 -25.16 -4.82
C ARG A 173 7.65 -25.25 -5.60
N LYS A 174 8.35 -24.13 -5.75
CA LYS A 174 9.64 -24.06 -6.45
C LYS A 174 10.52 -23.01 -5.76
N PRO A 175 11.41 -23.43 -4.85
CA PRO A 175 12.32 -22.52 -4.16
C PRO A 175 13.31 -21.90 -5.15
N LEU A 176 13.38 -20.58 -5.18
CA LEU A 176 14.30 -19.83 -6.04
C LEU A 176 14.98 -18.70 -5.27
N ARG A 177 16.13 -18.25 -5.76
CA ARG A 177 16.87 -17.13 -5.13
C ARG A 177 16.14 -15.79 -5.26
N VAL A 178 15.28 -15.65 -6.27
CA VAL A 178 14.51 -14.42 -6.55
C VAL A 178 13.67 -13.94 -5.35
N PHE A 179 13.20 -14.84 -4.49
CA PHE A 179 12.44 -14.46 -3.30
C PHE A 179 13.27 -13.73 -2.24
N PHE A 180 14.60 -13.82 -2.33
CA PHE A 180 15.55 -13.17 -1.41
C PHE A 180 16.26 -11.98 -2.07
N ASP A 181 16.57 -12.11 -3.37
CA ASP A 181 17.31 -11.16 -4.18
C ASP A 181 16.62 -10.99 -5.55
N PRO A 182 15.44 -10.32 -5.63
CA PRO A 182 14.84 -10.05 -6.92
C PRO A 182 15.71 -9.08 -7.75
N PRO A 183 15.72 -9.20 -9.08
CA PRO A 183 16.35 -8.21 -9.93
C PRO A 183 15.66 -6.85 -9.80
N LYS A 184 16.35 -5.78 -10.19
CA LYS A 184 15.72 -4.46 -10.29
C LYS A 184 14.80 -4.42 -11.51
N PRO A 185 13.70 -3.65 -11.48
CA PRO A 185 12.91 -3.38 -12.66
C PRO A 185 13.77 -2.80 -13.79
N VAL A 186 13.34 -3.02 -15.04
CA VAL A 186 14.01 -2.46 -16.21
C VAL A 186 13.48 -1.06 -16.47
N LYS A 187 14.36 -0.08 -16.71
CA LYS A 187 13.94 1.27 -17.09
C LYS A 187 13.18 1.24 -18.41
N LEU A 188 12.08 1.98 -18.48
CA LEU A 188 11.33 2.20 -19.70
C LEU A 188 11.99 3.28 -20.54
N THR A 189 11.91 3.11 -21.87
CA THR A 189 12.12 4.16 -22.86
C THR A 189 10.78 4.82 -23.19
N GLU A 190 10.80 5.94 -23.88
CA GLU A 190 9.56 6.60 -24.31
C GLU A 190 8.72 5.69 -25.21
N GLU A 191 9.38 5.00 -26.14
CA GLU A 191 8.74 4.08 -27.07
C GLU A 191 8.20 2.84 -26.37
N SER A 192 8.87 2.34 -25.34
CA SER A 192 8.36 1.20 -24.56
C SER A 192 7.20 1.59 -23.66
N LEU A 193 7.20 2.81 -23.08
CA LEU A 193 6.06 3.36 -22.37
C LEU A 193 4.85 3.48 -23.30
N LYS A 194 5.02 4.13 -24.47
CA LYS A 194 3.94 4.33 -25.44
C LYS A 194 3.32 3.00 -25.86
N ARG A 195 4.14 2.01 -26.26
CA ARG A 195 3.67 0.67 -26.64
C ARG A 195 2.88 -0.03 -25.51
N ARG A 196 3.34 0.08 -24.26
CA ARG A 196 2.68 -0.52 -23.09
C ARG A 196 1.34 0.13 -22.75
N LEU A 197 1.19 1.43 -23.00
CA LEU A 197 -0.08 2.14 -22.83
C LEU A 197 -1.06 1.74 -23.93
N GLU A 198 -0.62 1.77 -25.19
CA GLU A 198 -1.43 1.42 -26.36
C GLU A 198 -1.94 -0.02 -26.31
N SER A 199 -1.11 -0.98 -25.89
CA SER A 199 -1.50 -2.40 -25.86
C SER A 199 -2.60 -2.71 -24.82
N ARG A 200 -2.76 -1.87 -23.80
CA ARG A 200 -3.73 -2.09 -22.72
C ARG A 200 -5.05 -1.35 -22.94
N GLY A 201 -5.04 -0.27 -23.73
CA GLY A 201 -6.22 0.58 -23.93
C GLY A 201 -6.74 1.23 -22.64
N LEU A 202 -5.87 1.39 -21.64
CA LEU A 202 -6.16 2.07 -20.37
C LEU A 202 -5.35 3.35 -20.30
N ASP A 203 -5.88 4.35 -19.60
CA ASP A 203 -5.20 5.62 -19.42
C ASP A 203 -4.49 5.70 -18.06
N LEU A 204 -3.28 6.23 -18.06
CA LEU A 204 -2.57 6.63 -16.85
C LEU A 204 -2.75 8.12 -16.59
N VAL A 205 -3.05 8.47 -15.35
CA VAL A 205 -3.19 9.85 -14.89
C VAL A 205 -2.39 10.01 -13.61
N ALA A 206 -1.54 11.04 -13.56
CA ALA A 206 -0.71 11.35 -12.42
C ALA A 206 -0.94 12.78 -11.95
N VAL A 207 -1.13 12.96 -10.64
CA VAL A 207 -1.00 14.26 -9.97
C VAL A 207 0.40 14.35 -9.40
N SER A 208 1.24 15.21 -9.98
CA SER A 208 2.64 15.40 -9.61
C SER A 208 2.82 16.75 -8.91
N PHE A 209 3.49 16.76 -7.76
CA PHE A 209 3.75 17.95 -6.95
C PHE A 209 5.05 17.80 -6.15
N GLY A 210 5.47 18.88 -5.49
CA GLY A 210 6.74 18.94 -4.79
C GLY A 210 6.80 18.14 -3.49
N ALA A 211 7.85 18.39 -2.71
CA ALA A 211 8.06 17.82 -1.39
C ALA A 211 6.90 18.11 -0.43
N VAL A 212 6.55 17.11 0.39
CA VAL A 212 5.62 17.25 1.51
C VAL A 212 6.42 17.21 2.79
N GLU A 213 6.45 18.34 3.51
CA GLU A 213 7.22 18.49 4.74
C GLU A 213 6.54 17.77 5.91
N ALA A 214 6.93 16.52 6.12
CA ALA A 214 6.48 15.69 7.22
C ALA A 214 7.48 14.56 7.48
N VAL A 215 7.48 14.02 8.71
CA VAL A 215 8.17 12.75 8.98
C VAL A 215 7.57 11.62 8.13
N PRO A 216 8.35 10.59 7.71
CA PRO A 216 7.90 9.59 6.75
C PRO A 216 6.54 8.94 7.06
N ASP A 217 6.29 8.60 8.32
CA ASP A 217 5.02 7.97 8.72
C ASP A 217 3.83 8.93 8.52
N VAL A 218 3.97 10.20 8.91
CA VAL A 218 2.95 11.22 8.67
C VAL A 218 2.76 11.46 7.18
N LEU A 219 3.85 11.51 6.42
CA LEU A 219 3.85 11.66 4.97
C LEU A 219 3.03 10.54 4.32
N TRP A 220 3.44 9.28 4.48
CA TRP A 220 2.78 8.14 3.85
C TRP A 220 1.34 7.96 4.33
N GLY A 221 1.06 8.21 5.62
CA GLY A 221 -0.29 8.19 6.16
C GLY A 221 -1.20 9.28 5.55
N GLN A 222 -0.66 10.44 5.19
CA GLN A 222 -1.41 11.47 4.48
C GLN A 222 -1.55 11.16 2.98
N LEU A 223 -0.52 10.60 2.34
CA LEU A 223 -0.57 10.21 0.93
C LEU A 223 -1.61 9.13 0.68
N TYR A 224 -1.66 8.05 1.48
CA TYR A 224 -2.65 7.00 1.27
C TYR A 224 -4.09 7.48 1.46
N ARG A 225 -4.35 8.26 2.52
CA ARG A 225 -5.70 8.82 2.72
C ARG A 225 -6.09 9.81 1.62
N THR A 226 -5.13 10.54 1.09
CA THR A 226 -5.35 11.44 -0.06
C THR A 226 -5.64 10.63 -1.33
N LEU A 227 -4.85 9.58 -1.60
CA LEU A 227 -5.01 8.69 -2.74
C LEU A 227 -6.41 8.04 -2.73
N ASP A 228 -6.86 7.55 -1.58
CA ASP A 228 -8.20 6.96 -1.41
C ASP A 228 -9.32 8.00 -1.66
N SER A 229 -9.13 9.22 -1.16
CA SER A 229 -10.11 10.31 -1.33
C SER A 229 -10.22 10.75 -2.79
N LEU A 230 -9.09 10.92 -3.47
CA LEU A 230 -9.06 11.25 -4.90
C LEU A 230 -9.56 10.09 -5.77
N ARG A 231 -9.26 8.84 -5.42
CA ARG A 231 -9.86 7.68 -6.08
C ARG A 231 -11.39 7.72 -5.97
N ALA A 232 -11.93 7.93 -4.77
CA ALA A 232 -13.37 8.02 -4.56
C ALA A 232 -13.98 9.21 -5.32
N LEU A 233 -13.28 10.35 -5.39
CA LEU A 233 -13.68 11.49 -6.23
C LEU A 233 -13.79 11.06 -7.70
N LEU A 234 -12.77 10.43 -8.27
CA LEU A 234 -12.78 9.96 -9.66
C LEU A 234 -13.94 8.99 -9.93
N GLU A 235 -14.13 7.99 -9.06
CA GLU A 235 -15.21 7.01 -9.17
C GLU A 235 -16.59 7.69 -9.08
N ASN A 236 -16.79 8.63 -8.15
CA ASN A 236 -18.04 9.39 -8.00
C ASN A 236 -18.38 10.27 -9.23
N TRP A 237 -17.37 10.70 -9.97
CA TRP A 237 -17.56 11.45 -11.22
C TRP A 237 -17.67 10.55 -12.46
N GLY A 238 -17.63 9.22 -12.26
CA GLY A 238 -17.85 8.21 -13.29
C GLY A 238 -16.59 7.71 -13.99
N PHE A 239 -15.40 8.08 -13.51
CA PHE A 239 -14.15 7.51 -13.99
C PHE A 239 -13.90 6.18 -13.29
N LYS A 240 -13.83 5.10 -14.05
CA LYS A 240 -13.57 3.76 -13.50
C LYS A 240 -12.08 3.58 -13.24
N VAL A 241 -11.71 3.56 -11.95
CA VAL A 241 -10.31 3.41 -11.49
C VAL A 241 -9.98 1.92 -11.33
N TYR A 242 -8.95 1.45 -12.02
CA TYR A 242 -8.47 0.06 -11.94
C TYR A 242 -7.46 -0.09 -10.81
N ARG A 243 -6.47 0.82 -10.76
CA ARG A 243 -5.41 0.82 -9.77
C ARG A 243 -5.04 2.25 -9.38
N ALA A 244 -4.63 2.43 -8.14
CA ALA A 244 -4.11 3.69 -7.64
C ALA A 244 -2.89 3.41 -6.75
N LYS A 245 -1.82 4.20 -6.90
CA LYS A 245 -0.61 4.09 -6.07
C LYS A 245 -0.02 5.49 -5.83
N ALA A 246 0.60 5.67 -4.67
CA ALA A 246 1.39 6.85 -4.34
C ALA A 246 2.88 6.53 -4.46
N TRP A 247 3.67 7.48 -4.94
CA TRP A 247 5.12 7.40 -5.02
C TRP A 247 5.75 8.73 -4.63
N THR A 248 6.89 8.67 -3.95
CA THR A 248 7.71 9.85 -3.66
C THR A 248 9.15 9.42 -3.42
N ASP A 249 10.09 10.29 -3.78
CA ASP A 249 11.48 10.18 -3.35
C ASP A 249 11.70 10.68 -1.90
N GLU A 250 10.63 11.09 -1.21
CA GLU A 250 10.63 11.65 0.16
C GLU A 250 11.42 12.97 0.29
N HIS A 251 11.80 13.58 -0.85
CA HIS A 251 12.68 14.75 -0.88
C HIS A 251 12.14 15.89 -1.74
N GLY A 252 11.77 15.63 -2.99
CA GLY A 252 11.49 16.68 -3.97
C GLY A 252 10.28 16.41 -4.85
N LEU A 253 9.95 15.14 -5.10
CA LEU A 253 8.88 14.76 -6.02
C LEU A 253 7.89 13.81 -5.33
N THR A 254 6.61 14.13 -5.47
CA THR A 254 5.49 13.28 -5.04
C THR A 254 4.52 13.09 -6.20
N VAL A 255 4.07 11.85 -6.40
CA VAL A 255 3.14 11.47 -7.46
C VAL A 255 2.01 10.60 -6.90
N LEU A 256 0.77 10.99 -7.19
CA LEU A 256 -0.42 10.15 -7.02
C LEU A 256 -0.84 9.65 -8.40
N LEU A 257 -0.69 8.35 -8.62
CA LEU A 257 -0.93 7.69 -9.90
C LEU A 257 -2.25 6.92 -9.89
N PHE A 258 -3.02 7.08 -10.96
CA PHE A 258 -4.28 6.39 -11.21
C PHE A 258 -4.24 5.75 -12.60
N GLU A 259 -4.68 4.51 -12.68
CA GLU A 259 -4.94 3.80 -13.93
C GLU A 259 -6.45 3.71 -14.13
N LEU A 260 -6.93 4.21 -15.26
CA LEU A 260 -8.35 4.39 -15.55
C LEU A 260 -8.74 3.60 -16.79
N GLU A 261 -10.01 3.17 -16.84
CA GLU A 261 -10.61 2.66 -18.08
C GLU A 261 -10.54 3.68 -19.21
N SER A 262 -10.80 4.95 -18.89
CA SER A 262 -10.57 6.08 -19.79
C SER A 262 -10.42 7.37 -18.99
N SER A 263 -9.55 8.25 -19.46
CA SER A 263 -9.34 9.62 -18.97
C SER A 263 -10.32 10.63 -19.57
N ILE A 264 -11.05 10.25 -20.62
CA ILE A 264 -12.02 11.10 -21.31
C ILE A 264 -13.35 10.37 -21.42
N LEU A 265 -14.37 10.86 -20.71
CA LEU A 265 -15.71 10.31 -20.76
C LEU A 265 -16.55 10.92 -21.89
N SER A 266 -17.62 10.22 -22.25
CA SER A 266 -18.68 10.73 -23.11
C SER A 266 -19.26 12.04 -22.56
N ARG A 267 -19.76 12.91 -23.45
CA ARG A 267 -20.37 14.20 -23.07
C ARG A 267 -21.54 14.02 -22.10
N LEU A 268 -22.35 12.99 -22.34
CA LEU A 268 -23.57 12.73 -21.59
C LEU A 268 -23.34 11.65 -20.55
N LYS A 269 -24.05 11.74 -19.43
CA LYS A 269 -24.19 10.67 -18.46
C LYS A 269 -25.66 10.34 -18.25
N LEU A 270 -25.93 9.06 -18.04
CA LEU A 270 -27.23 8.60 -17.60
C LEU A 270 -27.46 9.05 -16.14
N HIS A 271 -28.59 9.69 -15.88
CA HIS A 271 -29.03 10.04 -14.55
C HIS A 271 -30.34 9.31 -14.24
N MET A 272 -30.25 8.38 -13.28
CA MET A 272 -31.39 7.62 -12.80
C MET A 272 -32.20 8.46 -11.81
N GLY A 273 -33.48 8.60 -12.11
CA GLY A 273 -34.48 9.26 -11.27
C GLY A 273 -35.22 8.32 -10.33
N PRO A 274 -36.23 8.85 -9.63
CA PRO A 274 -37.08 8.05 -8.75
C PRO A 274 -38.00 7.12 -9.56
N PRO A 275 -38.62 6.12 -8.91
CA PRO A 275 -39.76 5.41 -9.47
C PRO A 275 -40.90 6.38 -9.84
N VAL A 276 -41.67 6.06 -10.87
CA VAL A 276 -42.78 6.92 -11.35
C VAL A 276 -43.85 7.14 -10.29
N PHE A 277 -44.04 6.20 -9.37
CA PHE A 277 -45.00 6.28 -8.26
C PHE A 277 -44.48 7.07 -7.05
N SER A 278 -43.25 7.60 -7.12
CA SER A 278 -42.67 8.39 -6.03
C SER A 278 -43.21 9.81 -6.01
N GLU A 279 -43.40 10.39 -4.83
CA GLU A 279 -43.73 11.81 -4.66
C GLU A 279 -42.64 12.74 -5.25
N GLU A 280 -41.39 12.24 -5.37
CA GLU A 280 -40.27 12.97 -5.98
C GLU A 280 -40.35 13.08 -7.51
N PHE A 281 -41.36 12.46 -8.14
CA PHE A 281 -41.58 12.48 -9.59
C PHE A 281 -41.60 13.91 -10.15
N TRP A 282 -42.39 14.81 -9.55
CA TRP A 282 -42.53 16.19 -10.02
C TRP A 282 -41.26 17.03 -9.79
N ASN A 283 -40.53 16.76 -8.70
CA ASN A 283 -39.24 17.41 -8.43
C ASN A 283 -38.19 17.01 -9.48
N PHE A 284 -38.16 15.74 -9.85
CA PHE A 284 -37.27 15.25 -10.90
C PHE A 284 -37.62 15.86 -12.26
N LEU A 285 -38.90 15.83 -12.64
CA LEU A 285 -39.36 16.41 -13.91
C LEU A 285 -39.08 17.91 -14.01
N SER A 286 -39.40 18.70 -12.98
CA SER A 286 -39.17 20.15 -13.00
C SER A 286 -37.69 20.52 -13.15
N LYS A 287 -36.80 19.74 -12.53
CA LYS A 287 -35.35 19.91 -12.65
C LYS A 287 -34.82 19.54 -14.03
N HIS A 288 -35.46 18.58 -14.71
CA HIS A 288 -34.93 17.95 -15.92
C HIS A 288 -35.73 18.20 -17.22
N LEU A 289 -36.78 19.03 -17.21
CA LEU A 289 -37.60 19.39 -18.39
C LEU A 289 -37.50 20.87 -18.88
N GLY A 290 -36.56 21.68 -18.39
CA GLY A 290 -36.37 23.09 -18.79
C GLY A 290 -35.31 23.39 -19.88
N LYS A 291 -35.12 24.67 -20.24
CA LYS A 291 -34.17 25.14 -21.28
C LYS A 291 -32.67 24.88 -21.01
N ARG A 292 -32.32 24.43 -19.79
CA ARG A 292 -30.96 23.98 -19.39
C ARG A 292 -30.95 22.52 -18.95
N ALA A 293 -31.98 21.77 -19.34
CA ALA A 293 -32.24 20.46 -18.81
C ALA A 293 -31.68 19.34 -19.68
N ALA A 294 -32.04 18.10 -19.33
CA ALA A 294 -31.48 16.90 -19.91
C ALA A 294 -31.37 16.97 -21.44
N SER A 295 -30.24 16.49 -21.99
CA SER A 295 -30.01 16.42 -23.43
C SER A 295 -31.00 15.49 -24.12
N THR A 296 -31.43 14.44 -23.41
CA THR A 296 -32.38 13.42 -23.89
C THR A 296 -33.22 12.94 -22.71
N GLY A 297 -34.49 12.63 -22.99
CA GLY A 297 -35.46 12.14 -22.00
C GLY A 297 -36.39 13.23 -21.45
N PRO A 298 -37.14 12.93 -20.38
CA PRO A 298 -37.12 11.67 -19.62
C PRO A 298 -37.76 10.51 -20.39
N TRP A 299 -37.27 9.29 -20.12
CA TRP A 299 -37.94 8.04 -20.49
C TRP A 299 -38.07 7.14 -19.27
N ILE A 300 -38.81 6.04 -19.41
CA ILE A 300 -39.02 5.06 -18.36
C ILE A 300 -38.32 3.75 -18.73
N GLU A 301 -37.58 3.18 -17.80
CA GLU A 301 -37.05 1.82 -17.88
C GLU A 301 -37.41 1.08 -16.59
N GLY A 302 -38.19 0.00 -16.71
CA GLY A 302 -38.84 -0.63 -15.55
C GLY A 302 -39.86 0.31 -14.91
N ASP A 303 -39.68 0.61 -13.63
CA ASP A 303 -40.53 1.54 -12.87
C ASP A 303 -39.89 2.93 -12.69
N ARG A 304 -38.70 3.18 -13.24
CA ARG A 304 -37.88 4.38 -12.96
C ARG A 304 -37.77 5.33 -14.13
N LEU A 305 -37.64 6.61 -13.80
CA LEU A 305 -37.31 7.66 -14.77
C LEU A 305 -35.81 7.72 -15.06
N PHE A 306 -35.47 8.03 -16.30
CA PHE A 306 -34.09 8.21 -16.75
C PHE A 306 -33.98 9.45 -17.63
N VAL A 307 -32.85 10.14 -17.53
CA VAL A 307 -32.50 11.28 -18.40
C VAL A 307 -31.01 11.23 -18.73
N GLU A 308 -30.64 11.78 -19.88
CA GLU A 308 -29.24 12.04 -20.21
C GLU A 308 -28.89 13.49 -19.85
N VAL A 309 -27.90 13.69 -19.00
CA VAL A 309 -27.43 15.03 -18.62
C VAL A 309 -26.00 15.24 -19.05
N GLU A 310 -25.65 16.49 -19.38
CA GLU A 310 -24.27 16.84 -19.67
C GLU A 310 -23.37 16.67 -18.44
N ARG A 311 -22.20 16.08 -18.66
CA ARG A 311 -21.15 16.04 -17.65
C ARG A 311 -20.54 17.41 -17.51
N ARG A 312 -20.41 17.87 -16.26
CA ARG A 312 -19.62 19.06 -15.93
C ARG A 312 -18.14 18.88 -16.29
N PHE A 313 -17.59 17.68 -16.08
CA PHE A 313 -16.22 17.32 -16.40
C PHE A 313 -16.21 16.05 -17.25
N ARG A 314 -15.59 16.14 -18.43
CA ARG A 314 -15.40 15.01 -19.34
C ARG A 314 -13.97 14.49 -19.28
N ASP A 315 -13.00 15.39 -19.14
CA ASP A 315 -11.60 15.06 -18.95
C ASP A 315 -11.30 14.99 -17.45
N VAL A 316 -10.60 13.92 -17.05
CA VAL A 316 -10.10 13.76 -15.69
C VAL A 316 -9.14 14.87 -15.28
N LYS A 317 -8.38 15.42 -16.25
CA LYS A 317 -7.47 16.54 -16.01
C LYS A 317 -8.23 17.77 -15.55
N ASP A 318 -9.31 18.12 -16.23
CA ASP A 318 -10.15 19.27 -15.87
C ASP A 318 -10.77 19.08 -14.48
N LEU A 319 -11.23 17.86 -14.17
CA LEU A 319 -11.80 17.52 -12.87
C LEU A 319 -10.78 17.72 -11.74
N LEU A 320 -9.61 17.10 -11.87
CA LEU A 320 -8.57 17.16 -10.84
C LEU A 320 -8.03 18.58 -10.70
N GLU A 321 -7.77 19.26 -11.81
CA GLU A 321 -7.31 20.66 -11.76
C GLU A 321 -8.34 21.57 -11.09
N TYR A 322 -9.63 21.40 -11.37
CA TYR A 322 -10.69 22.19 -10.74
C TYR A 322 -10.69 22.03 -9.22
N PHE A 323 -10.69 20.79 -8.71
CA PHE A 323 -10.79 20.56 -7.26
C PHE A 323 -9.48 20.85 -6.52
N LEU A 324 -8.33 20.60 -7.13
CA LEU A 324 -7.03 20.80 -6.48
C LEU A 324 -6.58 22.27 -6.49
N LYS A 325 -6.99 23.09 -7.47
CA LYS A 325 -6.63 24.53 -7.54
C LYS A 325 -7.31 25.39 -6.46
N VAL A 326 -8.46 24.98 -5.93
CA VAL A 326 -9.24 25.83 -5.01
C VAL A 326 -8.59 25.92 -3.63
N ASP A 327 -8.31 24.77 -3.01
CA ASP A 327 -7.81 24.68 -1.63
C ASP A 327 -6.79 23.55 -1.45
N GLY A 328 -6.07 23.19 -2.52
CA GLY A 328 -5.20 22.01 -2.52
C GLY A 328 -5.98 20.68 -2.49
N GLY A 329 -7.31 20.73 -2.62
CA GLY A 329 -8.21 19.58 -2.58
C GLY A 329 -8.71 19.21 -1.18
N ILE A 330 -8.56 20.08 -0.18
CA ILE A 330 -9.07 19.84 1.18
C ILE A 330 -10.58 19.54 1.15
N SER A 331 -11.33 20.31 0.37
CA SER A 331 -12.78 20.13 0.12
C SER A 331 -13.17 18.75 -0.42
N VAL A 332 -12.24 18.01 -1.03
CA VAL A 332 -12.44 16.66 -1.56
C VAL A 332 -11.64 15.59 -0.80
N GLY A 333 -11.13 15.92 0.39
CA GLY A 333 -10.52 14.95 1.31
C GLY A 333 -8.99 14.84 1.24
N VAL A 334 -8.31 15.71 0.49
CA VAL A 334 -6.84 15.80 0.53
C VAL A 334 -6.38 16.22 1.93
N ARG A 335 -5.33 15.58 2.45
CA ARG A 335 -4.84 15.84 3.81
C ARG A 335 -3.93 17.07 3.88
N GLY A 336 -3.96 17.77 5.01
CA GLY A 336 -3.38 19.11 5.17
C GLY A 336 -1.97 19.31 4.62
N LYS A 337 -0.99 18.47 4.98
CA LYS A 337 0.39 18.62 4.48
C LYS A 337 0.50 18.35 2.97
N VAL A 338 -0.31 17.44 2.45
CA VAL A 338 -0.38 17.14 1.02
C VAL A 338 -1.07 18.28 0.27
N ALA A 339 -2.15 18.83 0.83
CA ALA A 339 -2.84 19.99 0.28
C ALA A 339 -1.95 21.24 0.25
N GLU A 340 -1.17 21.49 1.31
CA GLU A 340 -0.14 22.55 1.35
C GLU A 340 0.87 22.38 0.20
N ALA A 341 1.34 21.16 -0.06
CA ALA A 341 2.27 20.88 -1.14
C ALA A 341 1.65 21.07 -2.53
N ILE A 342 0.41 20.61 -2.73
CA ILE A 342 -0.36 20.84 -3.95
C ILE A 342 -0.60 22.35 -4.16
N GLY A 343 -0.90 23.09 -3.10
CA GLY A 343 -1.14 24.54 -3.12
C GLY A 343 0.09 25.35 -3.54
N ARG A 344 1.32 24.84 -3.29
CA ARG A 344 2.56 25.43 -3.83
C ARG A 344 2.73 25.22 -5.34
N GLY A 345 2.06 24.21 -5.90
CA GLY A 345 2.07 23.90 -7.32
C GLY A 345 1.97 22.40 -7.59
N PHE A 346 1.19 22.05 -8.61
CA PHE A 346 1.03 20.69 -9.08
C PHE A 346 0.85 20.64 -10.59
N LYS A 347 1.01 19.46 -11.18
CA LYS A 347 0.73 19.15 -12.58
C LYS A 347 -0.13 17.89 -12.66
N VAL A 348 -1.12 17.90 -13.54
CA VAL A 348 -1.84 16.69 -13.92
C VAL A 348 -1.33 16.21 -15.26
N LEU A 349 -0.68 15.03 -15.24
CA LEU A 349 -0.04 14.41 -16.39
C LEU A 349 -0.88 13.21 -16.86
N LYS A 350 -1.05 13.06 -18.17
CA LYS A 350 -1.74 11.92 -18.78
C LYS A 350 -0.82 11.12 -19.70
N ASN A 351 -0.87 9.79 -19.60
CA ASN A 351 -0.23 8.88 -20.54
C ASN A 351 1.24 9.22 -20.81
N THR A 352 1.59 9.56 -22.06
CA THR A 352 2.96 9.88 -22.47
C THR A 352 3.50 11.16 -21.83
N GLU A 353 2.64 12.05 -21.30
CA GLU A 353 3.09 13.24 -20.54
C GLU A 353 3.89 12.86 -19.28
N LEU A 354 3.69 11.64 -18.75
CA LEU A 354 4.48 11.12 -17.62
C LEU A 354 5.97 10.97 -17.99
N TRP A 355 6.30 10.79 -19.27
CA TRP A 355 7.68 10.63 -19.74
C TRP A 355 8.56 11.82 -19.34
N ASN A 356 8.01 13.04 -19.35
CA ASN A 356 8.72 14.26 -18.93
C ASN A 356 9.26 14.17 -17.49
N THR A 357 8.59 13.41 -16.63
CA THR A 357 9.04 13.17 -15.24
C THR A 357 9.92 11.92 -15.15
N MET A 358 9.59 10.87 -15.91
CA MET A 358 10.34 9.61 -15.92
C MET A 358 11.74 9.73 -16.53
N SER A 359 11.95 10.61 -17.50
CA SER A 359 13.25 10.79 -18.16
C SER A 359 14.28 11.45 -17.25
N VAL A 360 13.82 12.27 -16.29
CA VAL A 360 14.68 13.00 -15.34
C VAL A 360 14.80 12.30 -13.98
N ASN A 361 13.84 11.44 -13.61
CA ASN A 361 13.86 10.71 -12.34
C ASN A 361 13.87 9.19 -12.58
N ALA A 362 15.05 8.59 -12.39
CA ALA A 362 15.29 7.17 -12.61
C ALA A 362 14.44 6.25 -11.71
N ASP A 363 14.26 6.61 -10.44
CA ASP A 363 13.51 5.80 -9.49
C ASP A 363 12.01 5.84 -9.78
N PHE A 364 11.50 7.00 -10.22
CA PHE A 364 10.13 7.11 -10.70
C PHE A 364 9.91 6.29 -11.97
N ASN A 365 10.87 6.28 -12.89
CA ASN A 365 10.79 5.43 -14.09
C ASN A 365 10.69 3.94 -13.73
N LEU A 366 11.52 3.47 -12.79
CA LEU A 366 11.47 2.08 -12.29
C LEU A 366 10.12 1.77 -11.64
N PHE A 367 9.57 2.69 -10.85
CA PHE A 367 8.24 2.55 -10.25
C PHE A 367 7.15 2.41 -11.31
N ILE A 368 7.15 3.24 -12.37
CA ILE A 368 6.17 3.14 -13.47
C ILE A 368 6.34 1.81 -14.23
N SER A 369 7.57 1.35 -14.43
CA SER A 369 7.85 0.06 -15.07
C SER A 369 7.20 -1.10 -14.31
N GLU A 370 7.43 -1.17 -13.00
CA GLU A 370 6.83 -2.19 -12.12
C GLU A 370 5.31 -2.04 -12.04
N PHE A 371 4.80 -0.80 -11.93
CA PHE A 371 3.37 -0.54 -11.95
C PHE A 371 2.71 -1.07 -13.23
N LEU A 372 3.32 -0.84 -14.40
CA LEU A 372 2.79 -1.31 -15.68
C LEU A 372 2.88 -2.83 -15.85
N ASP A 373 3.90 -3.48 -15.27
CA ASP A 373 3.97 -4.95 -15.24
C ASP A 373 2.82 -5.56 -14.42
N GLY A 374 2.38 -4.87 -13.35
CA GLY A 374 1.23 -5.28 -12.55
C GLY A 374 1.43 -6.56 -11.72
N LEU A 375 2.66 -7.05 -11.66
CA LEU A 375 3.10 -8.20 -10.89
C LEU A 375 4.33 -7.79 -10.08
N PRO A 376 4.48 -8.25 -8.82
CA PRO A 376 5.74 -8.10 -8.12
C PRO A 376 6.88 -8.73 -8.92
N ILE A 377 8.04 -8.06 -8.97
CA ILE A 377 9.17 -8.52 -9.79
C ILE A 377 9.62 -9.95 -9.46
N TRP A 378 9.55 -10.35 -8.18
CA TRP A 378 9.89 -11.71 -7.76
C TRP A 378 8.95 -12.76 -8.36
N LEU A 379 7.68 -12.43 -8.55
CA LEU A 379 6.67 -13.33 -9.11
C LEU A 379 6.85 -13.46 -10.62
N LYS A 380 7.13 -12.34 -11.30
CA LYS A 380 7.41 -12.32 -12.73
C LYS A 380 8.56 -13.26 -13.09
N VAL A 381 9.70 -13.12 -12.42
CA VAL A 381 10.89 -13.96 -12.65
C VAL A 381 10.62 -15.41 -12.22
N TRP A 382 9.91 -15.63 -11.12
CA TRP A 382 9.51 -16.99 -10.72
C TRP A 382 8.65 -17.69 -11.77
N LEU A 383 7.73 -16.95 -12.42
CA LEU A 383 6.90 -17.47 -13.51
C LEU A 383 7.72 -17.74 -14.77
N GLU A 384 8.60 -16.83 -15.19
CA GLU A 384 9.48 -17.01 -16.35
C GLU A 384 10.38 -18.26 -16.17
N GLU A 385 10.93 -18.46 -14.97
CA GLU A 385 11.70 -19.66 -14.66
C GLU A 385 10.81 -20.91 -14.48
N ALA A 386 9.55 -20.76 -14.09
CA ALA A 386 8.62 -21.89 -13.97
C ALA A 386 8.11 -22.36 -15.34
N GLU A 387 7.80 -21.44 -16.26
CA GLU A 387 7.34 -21.71 -17.63
C GLU A 387 8.39 -22.48 -18.44
N ALA A 388 9.67 -22.13 -18.30
CA ALA A 388 10.77 -22.89 -18.91
C ALA A 388 10.74 -24.40 -18.57
N ASN A 389 10.22 -24.77 -17.40
CA ASN A 389 10.10 -26.17 -16.97
C ASN A 389 8.74 -26.81 -17.30
N PHE A 390 7.68 -26.01 -17.54
CA PHE A 390 6.38 -26.55 -17.96
C PHE A 390 6.40 -27.04 -19.41
N ASP A 391 7.20 -26.40 -20.28
CA ASP A 391 7.43 -26.85 -21.64
C ASP A 391 8.32 -28.11 -21.66
N GLU A 392 9.37 -28.20 -20.83
CA GLU A 392 10.17 -29.43 -20.67
C GLU A 392 9.32 -30.62 -20.16
N ALA A 393 8.40 -30.39 -19.22
CA ALA A 393 7.51 -31.44 -18.71
C ALA A 393 6.42 -31.89 -19.71
N ARG A 394 6.10 -31.06 -20.72
CA ARG A 394 5.23 -31.43 -21.84
C ARG A 394 5.97 -32.26 -22.88
N ASP A 395 7.23 -31.90 -23.18
CA ASP A 395 8.06 -32.65 -24.14
C ASP A 395 8.47 -34.04 -23.62
N VAL A 396 8.61 -34.23 -22.30
CA VAL A 396 8.87 -35.54 -21.69
C VAL A 396 7.62 -36.44 -21.65
N LYS A 397 6.41 -35.88 -21.79
CA LYS A 397 5.17 -36.66 -21.95
C LYS A 397 4.76 -36.88 -23.40
N ALA A 398 5.42 -36.20 -24.34
CA ALA A 398 5.22 -36.35 -25.78
C ALA A 398 6.29 -37.23 -26.47
N ARG A 399 7.27 -37.72 -25.69
CA ARG A 399 8.21 -38.79 -26.04
C ARG A 399 7.86 -40.04 -25.25
#